data_AF-A0A538PPI3-F1
#
_entry.id   AF-A0A538PPI3-F1
#
_cell.length_a   1.000
_cell.length_b   1.000
_cell.length_c   1.000
_cell.angle_alpha   90.00
_cell.angle_beta   90.00
_cell.angle_gamma   90.00
#
_symmetry.space_group_name_H-M   'P 1'
#
loop_
_entity.id
_entity.type
_entity.pdbx_description
1 polymer ?
#
loop_
_entity_poly.entity_id
_entity_poly.type
_entity_poly.pdbx_seq_one_letter_code
_entity_poly.pdbx_strand_id
1 'polypeptide(L)'
;MQVQDLDGSNPTKTAIDSSFFTGDPTNSIGDPRLIYDAADDRFIMSWLGFDYPGQKGPTDGGDSWCDVAVSATNDPRGAWNKYSFHVRRNGTQQMDFDSLGYDSKAIYVTGRMRTAAGTMVVGNRILILNKATALSGGMLTPTFIDDVALPNNVGLAEIIKPVEPLDAAALSGPTFFLTESGKNALVLYTLNDPLGTHTINSTKIPITTWASAAGAAPQQGGADLPDDDAGFVLQKTTQRNGVIWTAQTVSATGMSGGRAGVIVYKINPTAGTLIKQYEISDSTLSYYVPAVVPDSAGNAAVVFTASGANSFASIFYARYEAAADKFDLPYVVAEGTTTYNSPAGQGIAWGDYFDAAPDVTSGNLVWLHGELAVSTTTWQMRAARVKTDAPTLHCTAQSLPAGVSCEAG
;
A
#
# COMPACT_ATOMS: atom_id res chain seq x y z
N MET A 1 -13.11 6.68 -7.29
CA MET A 1 -12.61 7.28 -6.03
C MET A 1 -13.79 7.64 -5.12
N GLN A 2 -13.67 7.40 -3.82
CA GLN A 2 -14.61 7.92 -2.82
C GLN A 2 -13.95 9.10 -2.12
N VAL A 3 -14.62 10.25 -2.13
CA VAL A 3 -14.23 11.45 -1.38
C VAL A 3 -15.20 11.57 -0.22
N GLN A 4 -14.72 11.90 0.97
CA GLN A 4 -15.59 12.08 2.13
C GLN A 4 -15.05 13.21 3.00
N ASP A 5 -15.97 13.88 3.71
CA ASP A 5 -15.62 14.90 4.69
C ASP A 5 -14.81 14.29 5.84
N LEU A 6 -14.12 15.15 6.60
CA LEU A 6 -13.22 14.71 7.66
C LEU A 6 -13.94 13.86 8.72
N ASP A 7 -15.21 14.14 8.99
CA ASP A 7 -16.04 13.35 9.91
C ASP A 7 -16.67 12.09 9.28
N GLY A 8 -16.40 11.82 8.01
CA GLY A 8 -16.95 10.69 7.25
C GLY A 8 -18.42 10.85 6.87
N SER A 9 -19.05 12.00 7.12
CA SER A 9 -20.51 12.17 7.02
C SER A 9 -21.05 12.32 5.59
N ASN A 10 -20.22 12.77 4.64
CA ASN A 10 -20.65 13.04 3.26
C ASN A 10 -19.80 12.30 2.21
N PRO A 11 -19.95 10.97 2.07
CA PRO A 11 -19.26 10.23 1.03
C PRO A 11 -19.82 10.60 -0.36
N THR A 12 -18.97 11.17 -1.21
CA THR A 12 -19.21 11.41 -2.63
C THR A 12 -18.38 10.44 -3.45
N LYS A 13 -19.03 9.66 -4.30
CA LYS A 13 -18.32 8.84 -5.30
C LYS A 13 -18.01 9.72 -6.51
N THR A 14 -16.73 9.93 -6.79
CA THR A 14 -16.28 10.49 -8.06
C THR A 14 -15.97 9.32 -8.99
N ALA A 15 -16.68 9.25 -10.11
CA ALA A 15 -16.35 8.31 -11.18
C ALA A 15 -14.99 8.71 -11.76
N ILE A 16 -13.96 8.03 -11.29
CA ILE A 16 -12.68 7.93 -11.99
C ILE A 16 -12.80 6.57 -12.66
N ASP A 17 -13.05 6.59 -13.96
CA ASP A 17 -13.15 5.43 -14.82
C ASP A 17 -12.24 5.66 -16.04
N SER A 18 -12.34 4.82 -17.08
CA SER A 18 -11.50 4.97 -18.28
C SER A 18 -11.69 6.31 -19.00
N SER A 19 -12.77 7.05 -18.74
CA SER A 19 -12.96 8.40 -19.28
C SER A 19 -12.15 9.46 -18.53
N PHE A 20 -11.62 9.15 -17.33
CA PHE A 20 -10.80 10.09 -16.59
C PHE A 20 -9.44 10.31 -17.28
N PHE A 21 -8.82 9.26 -17.81
CA PHE A 21 -7.56 9.29 -18.54
C PHE A 21 -7.80 9.06 -20.03
N THR A 22 -8.30 10.07 -20.73
CA THR A 22 -8.59 9.98 -22.17
C THR A 22 -7.36 9.79 -23.07
N GLY A 23 -6.15 9.88 -22.50
CA GLY A 23 -4.88 9.67 -23.19
C GLY A 23 -4.46 8.20 -23.27
N ASP A 24 -5.06 7.32 -22.47
CA ASP A 24 -4.76 5.89 -22.47
C ASP A 24 -5.62 5.14 -23.52
N PRO A 25 -5.01 4.53 -24.56
CA PRO A 25 -5.74 3.80 -25.59
C PRO A 25 -6.12 2.36 -25.22
N THR A 26 -5.76 1.87 -24.03
CA THR A 26 -6.05 0.49 -23.59
C THR A 26 -7.52 0.29 -23.25
N ASN A 27 -8.24 1.35 -22.86
CA ASN A 27 -9.60 1.27 -22.31
C ASN A 27 -9.73 0.27 -21.15
N SER A 28 -8.63 0.01 -20.45
CA SER A 28 -8.51 -0.91 -19.34
C SER A 28 -7.72 -0.20 -18.25
N ILE A 29 -8.16 -0.33 -17.01
CA ILE A 29 -7.61 0.41 -15.88
C ILE A 29 -7.53 -0.54 -14.69
N GLY A 30 -6.37 -0.58 -14.04
CA GLY A 30 -6.08 -1.42 -12.88
C GLY A 30 -5.13 -0.71 -11.91
N ASP A 31 -4.96 -1.33 -10.76
CA ASP A 31 -4.03 -0.94 -9.69
C ASP A 31 -4.08 0.56 -9.31
N PRO A 32 -5.26 1.14 -8.99
CA PRO A 32 -5.32 2.53 -8.54
C PRO A 32 -4.51 2.78 -7.27
N ARG A 33 -3.58 3.74 -7.31
CA ARG A 33 -2.89 4.31 -6.15
C ARG A 33 -3.23 5.79 -5.99
N LEU A 34 -3.39 6.24 -4.75
CA LEU A 34 -3.68 7.64 -4.41
C LEU A 34 -2.92 8.01 -3.14
N ILE A 35 -2.16 9.09 -3.19
CA ILE A 35 -1.45 9.64 -2.03
C ILE A 35 -1.70 11.14 -1.94
N TYR A 36 -1.53 11.69 -0.74
CA TYR A 36 -1.64 13.13 -0.51
C TYR A 36 -0.30 13.70 -0.12
N ASP A 37 0.18 14.60 -0.96
CA ASP A 37 1.39 15.36 -0.76
C ASP A 37 1.14 16.56 0.14
N ALA A 38 1.47 16.39 1.42
CA ALA A 38 1.27 17.42 2.44
C ALA A 38 2.19 18.64 2.27
N ALA A 39 3.31 18.52 1.53
CA ALA A 39 4.24 19.63 1.33
C ALA A 39 3.73 20.61 0.27
N ASP A 40 3.17 20.09 -0.83
CA ASP A 40 2.60 20.91 -1.91
C ASP A 40 1.06 21.03 -1.84
N ASP A 41 0.43 20.39 -0.85
CA ASP A 41 -1.03 20.40 -0.59
C ASP A 41 -1.82 19.87 -1.80
N ARG A 42 -1.42 18.69 -2.31
CA ARG A 42 -1.99 18.08 -3.54
C ARG A 42 -2.22 16.59 -3.41
N PHE A 43 -3.20 16.08 -4.15
CA PHE A 43 -3.38 14.66 -4.36
C PHE A 43 -2.62 14.22 -5.61
N ILE A 44 -1.98 13.06 -5.54
CA ILE A 44 -1.28 12.42 -6.64
C ILE A 44 -1.87 11.02 -6.80
N MET A 45 -2.23 10.66 -8.03
CA MET A 45 -2.87 9.38 -8.35
C MET A 45 -2.12 8.69 -9.50
N SER A 46 -1.93 7.38 -9.43
CA SER A 46 -1.40 6.56 -10.53
C SER A 46 -2.21 5.31 -10.77
N TRP A 47 -2.39 4.98 -12.05
CA TRP A 47 -3.16 3.84 -12.53
C TRP A 47 -2.35 3.14 -13.62
N LEU A 48 -2.55 1.84 -13.77
CA LEU A 48 -1.99 1.09 -14.89
C LEU A 48 -3.06 0.74 -15.92
N GLY A 49 -2.69 0.85 -17.19
CA GLY A 49 -3.52 0.46 -18.32
C GLY A 49 -2.92 -0.72 -19.07
N PHE A 50 -3.76 -1.70 -19.44
CA PHE A 50 -3.31 -2.96 -20.05
C PHE A 50 -4.16 -3.42 -21.22
N ASP A 51 -3.49 -4.00 -22.20
CA ASP A 51 -4.11 -4.73 -23.28
C ASP A 51 -3.28 -5.98 -23.57
N TYR A 52 -3.91 -7.15 -23.70
CA TYR A 52 -3.18 -8.41 -23.92
C TYR A 52 -2.96 -8.67 -25.42
N PRO A 53 -1.90 -9.40 -25.80
CA PRO A 53 -1.69 -9.78 -27.20
C PRO A 53 -2.93 -10.47 -27.77
N GLY A 54 -3.41 -9.98 -28.92
CA GLY A 54 -4.61 -10.48 -29.59
C GLY A 54 -5.95 -9.92 -29.11
N GLN A 55 -5.97 -9.11 -28.04
CA GLN A 55 -7.21 -8.61 -27.44
C GLN A 55 -7.91 -7.58 -28.34
N LYS A 56 -7.18 -6.68 -29.01
CA LYS A 56 -7.74 -5.76 -30.02
C LYS A 56 -7.70 -6.29 -31.47
N GLY A 57 -7.21 -7.51 -31.67
CA GLY A 57 -7.20 -8.18 -32.98
C GLY A 57 -5.90 -8.93 -33.28
N PRO A 58 -5.80 -9.63 -34.42
CA PRO A 58 -4.72 -10.59 -34.69
C PRO A 58 -3.30 -10.01 -34.74
N THR A 59 -3.17 -8.70 -34.95
CA THR A 59 -1.88 -7.98 -35.02
C THR A 59 -1.56 -7.21 -33.74
N ASP A 60 -2.43 -7.29 -32.73
CA ASP A 60 -2.23 -6.60 -31.47
C ASP A 60 -1.16 -7.32 -30.63
N GLY A 61 -0.08 -6.60 -30.33
CA GLY A 61 0.98 -7.09 -29.47
C GLY A 61 0.66 -6.98 -27.97
N GLY A 62 -0.48 -6.39 -27.62
CA GLY A 62 -0.79 -5.91 -26.28
C GLY A 62 -0.03 -4.62 -25.95
N ASP A 63 -0.49 -3.85 -24.97
CA ASP A 63 0.11 -2.58 -24.57
C ASP A 63 0.15 -2.44 -23.05
N SER A 64 0.96 -1.49 -22.57
CA SER A 64 1.05 -1.16 -21.16
C SER A 64 1.28 0.34 -20.99
N TRP A 65 0.40 0.96 -20.20
CA TRP A 65 0.37 2.38 -19.94
C TRP A 65 0.41 2.63 -18.43
N CYS A 66 0.98 3.76 -18.04
CA CYS A 66 0.91 4.30 -16.69
C CYS A 66 0.33 5.70 -16.78
N ASP A 67 -0.82 5.85 -16.15
CA ASP A 67 -1.50 7.12 -16.02
C ASP A 67 -1.14 7.76 -14.70
N VAL A 68 -0.88 9.07 -14.70
CA VAL A 68 -0.60 9.86 -13.51
C VAL A 68 -1.43 11.12 -13.53
N ALA A 69 -2.05 11.46 -12.40
CA ALA A 69 -2.75 12.72 -12.23
C ALA A 69 -2.33 13.44 -10.94
N VAL A 70 -2.27 14.77 -11.01
CA VAL A 70 -2.03 15.64 -9.86
C VAL A 70 -3.19 16.63 -9.76
N SER A 71 -3.80 16.74 -8.59
CA SER A 71 -4.93 17.65 -8.41
C SER A 71 -4.47 19.10 -8.57
N ALA A 72 -5.36 20.00 -8.99
CA ALA A 72 -5.04 21.42 -9.11
C ALA A 72 -4.99 22.14 -7.74
N THR A 73 -5.71 21.59 -6.77
CA THR A 73 -5.85 22.10 -5.39
C THR A 73 -5.90 20.93 -4.42
N ASN A 74 -6.05 21.21 -3.12
CA ASN A 74 -6.30 20.21 -2.09
C ASN A 74 -7.75 19.71 -2.02
N ASP A 75 -8.58 20.07 -3.00
CA ASP A 75 -9.87 19.45 -3.21
C ASP A 75 -9.78 18.46 -4.39
N PRO A 76 -9.80 17.14 -4.14
CA PRO A 76 -9.68 16.13 -5.18
C PRO A 76 -10.93 16.05 -6.09
N ARG A 77 -12.01 16.79 -5.76
CA ARG A 77 -13.21 16.91 -6.60
C ARG A 77 -13.03 17.92 -7.75
N GLY A 78 -11.97 18.74 -7.70
CA GLY A 78 -11.68 19.78 -8.67
C GLY A 78 -11.01 19.28 -9.95
N ALA A 79 -10.32 20.19 -10.63
CA ALA A 79 -9.53 19.89 -11.82
C ALA A 79 -8.25 19.12 -11.49
N TRP A 80 -7.73 18.37 -12.47
CA TRP A 80 -6.51 17.59 -12.38
C TRP A 80 -5.64 17.81 -13.61
N ASN A 81 -4.33 17.89 -13.42
CA ASN A 81 -3.35 17.72 -14.50
C ASN A 81 -3.17 16.22 -14.71
N LYS A 82 -3.38 15.74 -15.94
CA LYS A 82 -3.43 14.29 -16.24
C LYS A 82 -2.43 13.95 -17.33
N TYR A 83 -1.77 12.81 -17.17
CA TYR A 83 -0.70 12.36 -18.01
C TYR A 83 -0.83 10.86 -18.25
N SER A 84 -0.54 10.42 -19.47
CA SER A 84 -0.56 9.01 -19.87
C SER A 84 0.78 8.68 -20.52
N PHE A 85 1.49 7.69 -19.99
CA PHE A 85 2.81 7.28 -20.46
C PHE A 85 2.78 5.83 -20.93
N HIS A 86 3.28 5.59 -22.14
CA HIS A 86 3.49 4.22 -22.61
C HIS A 86 4.67 3.60 -21.86
N VAL A 87 4.41 2.60 -21.02
CA VAL A 87 5.40 1.98 -20.11
C VAL A 87 5.76 0.56 -20.51
N ARG A 88 5.31 0.08 -21.67
CA ARG A 88 5.73 -1.21 -22.21
C ARG A 88 7.25 -1.25 -22.39
N ARG A 89 7.90 -2.27 -21.86
CA ARG A 89 9.36 -2.46 -21.96
C ARG A 89 9.69 -3.53 -23.00
N ASN A 90 10.78 -3.31 -23.75
CA ASN A 90 11.27 -4.24 -24.77
C ASN A 90 10.20 -4.72 -25.78
N GLY A 91 9.17 -3.90 -26.01
CA GLY A 91 8.07 -4.18 -26.92
C GLY A 91 7.22 -5.40 -26.58
N THR A 92 7.35 -6.02 -25.40
CA THR A 92 6.64 -7.27 -25.05
C THR A 92 6.31 -7.41 -23.57
N GLN A 93 6.77 -6.48 -22.73
CA GLN A 93 6.69 -6.59 -21.28
C GLN A 93 5.79 -5.47 -20.73
N GLN A 94 4.83 -5.84 -19.88
CA GLN A 94 3.86 -4.94 -19.26
C GLN A 94 4.27 -4.65 -17.82
N MET A 95 4.05 -3.41 -17.38
CA MET A 95 4.18 -3.03 -15.98
C MET A 95 3.02 -3.66 -15.19
N ASP A 96 3.16 -3.94 -13.90
CA ASP A 96 2.11 -4.56 -13.08
C ASP A 96 2.41 -4.30 -11.61
N PHE A 97 1.36 -4.33 -10.77
CA PHE A 97 1.51 -4.26 -9.33
C PHE A 97 2.25 -3.00 -8.89
N ASP A 98 1.74 -1.84 -9.35
CA ASP A 98 2.45 -0.59 -9.16
C ASP A 98 2.46 -0.13 -7.70
N SER A 99 3.37 0.80 -7.42
CA SER A 99 3.34 1.59 -6.20
C SER A 99 3.73 3.03 -6.49
N LEU A 100 3.14 3.94 -5.74
CA LEU A 100 3.25 5.38 -5.95
C LEU A 100 3.98 6.03 -4.77
N GLY A 101 4.86 6.98 -5.08
CA GLY A 101 5.49 7.84 -4.08
C GLY A 101 6.01 9.13 -4.70
N TYR A 102 6.57 10.00 -3.87
CA TYR A 102 7.14 11.27 -4.30
C TYR A 102 8.24 11.74 -3.35
N ASP A 103 9.00 12.73 -3.79
CA ASP A 103 9.84 13.56 -2.93
C ASP A 103 9.66 15.06 -3.25
N SER A 104 10.61 15.89 -2.82
CA SER A 104 10.55 17.32 -3.10
C SER A 104 10.77 17.71 -4.58
N LYS A 105 11.17 16.77 -5.44
CA LYS A 105 11.58 16.99 -6.83
C LYS A 105 10.78 16.17 -7.84
N ALA A 106 10.43 14.93 -7.51
CA ALA A 106 9.91 13.96 -8.46
C ALA A 106 8.76 13.12 -7.89
N ILE A 107 7.94 12.62 -8.81
CA ILE A 107 6.92 11.58 -8.58
C ILE A 107 7.48 10.27 -9.10
N TYR A 108 7.23 9.19 -8.37
CA TYR A 108 7.73 7.85 -8.66
C TYR A 108 6.57 6.88 -8.80
N VAL A 109 6.52 6.17 -9.93
CA VAL A 109 5.68 4.98 -10.07
C VAL A 109 6.59 3.80 -10.32
N THR A 110 6.54 2.81 -9.43
CA THR A 110 7.32 1.58 -9.56
C THR A 110 6.42 0.43 -9.96
N GLY A 111 6.96 -0.63 -10.52
CA GLY A 111 6.20 -1.83 -10.84
C GLY A 111 7.10 -2.96 -11.27
N ARG A 112 6.62 -4.20 -11.12
CA ARG A 112 7.26 -5.34 -11.76
C ARG A 112 6.98 -5.30 -13.25
N MET A 113 7.89 -5.87 -14.03
CA MET A 113 7.72 -6.05 -15.46
C MET A 113 7.43 -7.51 -15.73
N ARG A 114 6.28 -7.80 -16.34
CA ARG A 114 5.85 -9.16 -16.70
C ARG A 114 5.75 -9.33 -18.21
N THR A 115 5.97 -10.55 -18.73
CA THR A 115 5.70 -10.84 -20.13
C THR A 115 4.20 -10.67 -20.43
N ALA A 116 3.88 -9.99 -21.53
CA ALA A 116 2.49 -9.82 -21.94
C ALA A 116 1.81 -11.17 -22.24
N ALA A 117 2.58 -12.11 -22.80
CA ALA A 117 2.20 -13.51 -22.95
C ALA A 117 2.67 -14.33 -21.74
N GLY A 118 1.75 -14.93 -21.00
CA GLY A 118 2.06 -15.87 -19.90
C GLY A 118 2.47 -15.24 -18.56
N THR A 119 2.34 -13.92 -18.40
CA THR A 119 2.43 -13.18 -17.12
C THR A 119 3.68 -13.43 -16.27
N MET A 120 4.78 -13.88 -16.88
CA MET A 120 6.02 -14.18 -16.15
C MET A 120 6.77 -12.90 -15.78
N VAL A 121 7.17 -12.76 -14.52
CA VAL A 121 8.01 -11.63 -14.07
C VAL A 121 9.40 -11.73 -14.69
N VAL A 122 9.85 -10.62 -15.29
CA VAL A 122 11.10 -10.49 -16.05
C VAL A 122 11.92 -9.26 -15.67
N GLY A 123 11.52 -8.55 -14.60
CA GLY A 123 12.28 -7.44 -14.03
C GLY A 123 11.39 -6.45 -13.30
N ASN A 124 11.91 -5.23 -13.13
CA ASN A 124 11.22 -4.12 -12.50
C ASN A 124 11.51 -2.82 -13.26
N ARG A 125 10.70 -1.80 -12.98
CA ARG A 125 10.83 -0.47 -13.54
C ARG A 125 10.47 0.60 -12.50
N ILE A 126 11.21 1.69 -12.50
CA ILE A 126 10.89 2.94 -11.83
C ILE A 126 10.64 4.00 -12.90
N LEU A 127 9.41 4.50 -13.00
CA LEU A 127 9.05 5.70 -13.74
C LEU A 127 9.27 6.92 -12.83
N ILE A 128 9.99 7.91 -13.34
CA ILE A 128 10.30 9.16 -12.64
C ILE A 128 9.77 10.34 -13.44
N LEU A 129 9.02 11.22 -12.78
CA LEU A 129 8.40 12.41 -13.36
C LEU A 129 8.83 13.66 -12.58
N ASN A 130 9.14 14.75 -13.28
CA ASN A 130 9.40 16.04 -12.63
C ASN A 130 8.12 16.57 -11.97
N LYS A 131 8.13 16.64 -10.64
CA LYS A 131 6.96 17.00 -9.84
C LYS A 131 6.53 18.45 -10.04
N ALA A 132 7.47 19.38 -10.10
CA ALA A 132 7.16 20.80 -10.32
C ALA A 132 6.49 21.03 -11.69
N THR A 133 6.94 20.31 -12.71
CA THR A 133 6.29 20.32 -14.03
C THR A 133 4.89 19.70 -13.98
N ALA A 134 4.72 18.59 -13.26
CA ALA A 134 3.42 17.94 -13.09
C ALA A 134 2.40 18.83 -12.36
N LEU A 135 2.84 19.51 -11.29
CA LEU A 135 2.02 20.45 -10.51
C LEU A 135 1.56 21.65 -11.34
N SER A 136 2.40 22.15 -12.25
CA SER A 136 2.10 23.28 -13.12
C SER A 136 1.32 22.92 -14.39
N GLY A 137 1.03 21.64 -14.62
CA GLY A 137 0.34 21.20 -15.85
C GLY A 137 1.24 21.24 -17.08
N GLY A 138 2.56 21.33 -16.90
CA GLY A 138 3.54 21.37 -17.98
C GLY A 138 3.71 20.00 -18.65
N MET A 139 4.33 19.99 -19.82
CA MET A 139 4.65 18.76 -20.55
C MET A 139 5.73 17.96 -19.82
N LEU A 140 5.42 16.70 -19.50
CA LEU A 140 6.34 15.78 -18.83
C LEU A 140 7.08 14.89 -19.81
N THR A 141 8.38 14.71 -19.56
CA THR A 141 9.20 13.68 -20.20
C THR A 141 9.53 12.62 -19.14
N PRO A 142 9.05 11.38 -19.28
CA PRO A 142 9.32 10.33 -18.31
C PRO A 142 10.78 9.88 -18.35
N THR A 143 11.36 9.62 -17.18
CA THR A 143 12.62 8.87 -17.06
C THR A 143 12.34 7.48 -16.52
N PHE A 144 13.01 6.46 -17.07
CA PHE A 144 12.88 5.08 -16.63
C PHE A 144 14.19 4.57 -16.08
N ILE A 145 14.13 3.89 -14.93
CA ILE A 145 15.20 3.03 -14.43
C ILE A 145 14.67 1.60 -14.47
N ASP A 146 15.33 0.74 -15.24
CA ASP A 146 14.95 -0.66 -15.40
C ASP A 146 15.89 -1.59 -14.63
N ASP A 147 15.36 -2.74 -14.22
CA ASP A 147 16.14 -3.88 -13.74
C ASP A 147 17.04 -3.55 -12.53
N VAL A 148 16.47 -2.84 -11.55
CA VAL A 148 17.14 -2.55 -10.28
C VAL A 148 17.46 -3.88 -9.58
N ALA A 149 18.74 -4.11 -9.30
CA ALA A 149 19.23 -5.36 -8.75
C ALA A 149 19.16 -5.43 -7.22
N LEU A 150 18.97 -6.64 -6.69
CA LEU A 150 19.25 -6.93 -5.29
C LEU A 150 20.78 -6.85 -5.02
N PRO A 151 21.22 -6.48 -3.81
CA PRO A 151 22.64 -6.42 -3.47
C PRO A 151 23.37 -7.76 -3.70
N ASN A 152 24.67 -7.69 -4.00
CA ASN A 152 25.53 -8.85 -4.24
C ASN A 152 25.14 -9.72 -5.45
N ASN A 153 24.45 -9.15 -6.44
CA ASN A 153 24.10 -9.81 -7.70
C ASN A 153 23.30 -11.12 -7.54
N VAL A 154 22.43 -11.18 -6.52
CA VAL A 154 21.58 -12.36 -6.26
C VAL A 154 20.31 -12.41 -7.11
N GLY A 155 20.07 -11.40 -7.94
CA GLY A 155 18.90 -11.28 -8.81
C GLY A 155 18.41 -9.85 -8.93
N LEU A 156 17.27 -9.68 -9.61
CA LEU A 156 16.53 -8.43 -9.66
C LEU A 156 15.60 -8.30 -8.46
N ALA A 157 15.35 -7.07 -8.01
CA ALA A 157 14.21 -6.82 -7.13
C ALA A 157 12.92 -7.11 -7.92
N GLU A 158 11.91 -7.69 -7.27
CA GLU A 158 10.62 -7.91 -7.91
C GLU A 158 9.72 -6.69 -7.67
N ILE A 159 9.37 -6.42 -6.41
CA ILE A 159 8.52 -5.31 -6.01
C ILE A 159 9.35 -4.25 -5.27
N ILE A 160 9.37 -3.04 -5.81
CA ILE A 160 10.07 -1.89 -5.21
C ILE A 160 9.01 -0.91 -4.71
N LYS A 161 8.96 -0.66 -3.41
CA LYS A 161 8.02 0.26 -2.78
C LYS A 161 8.69 1.63 -2.56
N PRO A 162 8.21 2.70 -3.22
CA PRO A 162 8.59 4.05 -2.83
C PRO A 162 8.26 4.30 -1.36
N VAL A 163 9.13 4.99 -0.65
CA VAL A 163 8.86 5.41 0.72
C VAL A 163 8.14 6.75 0.69
N GLU A 164 6.85 6.76 1.00
CA GLU A 164 6.05 7.99 1.03
C GLU A 164 6.43 8.88 2.22
N PRO A 165 6.85 10.14 2.00
CA PRO A 165 7.13 11.06 3.08
C PRO A 165 5.83 11.62 3.66
N LEU A 166 5.59 11.40 4.95
CA LEU A 166 4.38 11.88 5.63
C LEU A 166 4.60 13.21 6.36
N ASP A 167 5.84 13.69 6.44
CA ASP A 167 6.16 14.98 7.05
C ASP A 167 5.94 16.10 6.02
N ALA A 168 5.26 17.18 6.45
CA ALA A 168 4.92 18.30 5.56
C ALA A 168 6.15 19.13 5.12
N ALA A 169 7.28 18.99 5.83
CA ALA A 169 8.53 19.57 5.37
C ALA A 169 9.09 18.73 4.21
N ALA A 170 9.38 19.38 3.09
CA ALA A 170 10.07 18.75 1.97
C ALA A 170 11.32 18.01 2.49
N LEU A 171 11.36 16.69 2.27
CA LEU A 171 12.53 15.91 2.65
C LEU A 171 13.75 16.42 1.89
N SER A 172 14.68 17.06 2.59
CA SER A 172 16.02 17.33 2.05
C SER A 172 16.83 16.05 2.16
N GLY A 173 17.06 15.35 1.04
CA GLY A 173 17.83 14.11 1.04
C GLY A 173 17.60 13.24 -0.18
N PRO A 174 18.16 12.02 -0.19
CA PRO A 174 17.80 11.01 -1.18
C PRO A 174 16.35 10.55 -0.98
N THR A 175 15.76 10.04 -2.06
CA THR A 175 14.53 9.26 -1.96
C THR A 175 14.84 7.83 -1.60
N PHE A 176 14.00 7.25 -0.75
CA PHE A 176 14.13 5.87 -0.33
C PHE A 176 13.13 4.98 -1.07
N PHE A 177 13.56 3.75 -1.36
CA PHE A 177 12.69 2.67 -1.78
C PHE A 177 13.02 1.42 -0.96
N LEU A 178 12.04 0.53 -0.80
CA LEU A 178 12.20 -0.73 -0.09
C LEU A 178 11.75 -1.91 -0.94
N THR A 179 12.45 -3.03 -0.80
CA THR A 179 12.03 -4.33 -1.31
C THR A 179 12.44 -5.38 -0.29
N GLU A 180 11.78 -6.52 -0.32
CA GLU A 180 12.19 -7.76 0.31
C GLU A 180 13.45 -8.36 -0.36
N SER A 181 14.20 -9.15 0.38
CA SER A 181 15.28 -9.98 -0.19
C SER A 181 15.28 -11.34 0.47
N GLY A 182 14.45 -12.22 -0.08
CA GLY A 182 14.16 -13.51 0.53
C GLY A 182 13.47 -13.34 1.90
N LYS A 183 13.71 -14.30 2.80
CA LYS A 183 12.95 -14.41 4.06
C LYS A 183 13.55 -13.71 5.28
N ASN A 184 14.74 -13.16 5.11
CA ASN A 184 15.61 -12.76 6.21
C ASN A 184 16.26 -11.40 6.00
N ALA A 185 15.85 -10.67 4.96
CA ALA A 185 16.31 -9.32 4.74
C ALA A 185 15.30 -8.47 3.98
N LEU A 186 15.42 -7.17 4.20
CA LEU A 186 14.91 -6.13 3.33
C LEU A 186 16.10 -5.46 2.62
N VAL A 187 15.84 -4.71 1.57
CA VAL A 187 16.83 -3.88 0.89
C VAL A 187 16.29 -2.46 0.81
N LEU A 188 17.06 -1.54 1.38
CA LEU A 188 16.83 -0.12 1.28
C LEU A 188 17.62 0.42 0.07
N TYR A 189 16.91 0.97 -0.89
CA TYR A 189 17.51 1.75 -1.97
C TYR A 189 17.50 3.24 -1.64
N THR A 190 18.55 3.94 -2.06
CA THR A 190 18.62 5.40 -2.07
C THR A 190 18.79 5.89 -3.49
N LEU A 191 17.88 6.74 -3.96
CA LEU A 191 17.99 7.43 -5.23
C LEU A 191 18.45 8.86 -4.98
N ASN A 192 19.61 9.20 -5.54
CA ASN A 192 20.17 10.54 -5.51
C ASN A 192 20.00 11.20 -6.88
N ASP A 193 19.72 12.50 -6.86
CA ASP A 193 19.55 13.34 -8.05
C ASP A 193 18.55 12.73 -9.07
N PRO A 194 17.27 12.59 -8.68
CA PRO A 194 16.26 11.87 -9.46
C PRO A 194 15.86 12.54 -10.78
N LEU A 195 16.37 13.74 -11.07
CA LEU A 195 16.14 14.45 -12.33
C LEU A 195 17.45 14.73 -13.08
N GLY A 196 18.55 14.08 -12.68
CA GLY A 196 19.89 14.29 -13.22
C GLY A 196 20.65 12.98 -13.40
N THR A 197 21.52 12.62 -12.46
CA THR A 197 22.37 11.41 -12.60
C THR A 197 21.67 10.10 -12.22
N HIS A 198 20.56 10.15 -11.47
CA HIS A 198 19.76 8.98 -11.08
C HIS A 198 20.58 7.88 -10.35
N THR A 199 21.45 8.28 -9.42
CA THR A 199 22.36 7.34 -8.76
C THR A 199 21.62 6.52 -7.69
N ILE A 200 21.49 5.20 -7.90
CA ILE A 200 20.92 4.26 -6.94
C ILE A 200 22.02 3.55 -6.15
N ASN A 201 21.93 3.61 -4.82
CA ASN A 201 22.69 2.74 -3.92
C ASN A 201 21.75 1.82 -3.15
N SER A 202 22.23 0.65 -2.74
CA SER A 202 21.44 -0.33 -2.00
C SER A 202 22.12 -0.76 -0.71
N THR A 203 21.34 -0.95 0.35
CA THR A 203 21.78 -1.46 1.65
C THR A 203 20.90 -2.62 2.06
N LYS A 204 21.50 -3.78 2.33
CA LYS A 204 20.79 -4.95 2.85
C LYS A 204 20.55 -4.78 4.35
N ILE A 205 19.31 -4.93 4.77
CA ILE A 205 18.86 -4.83 6.16
C ILE A 205 18.47 -6.23 6.63
N PRO A 206 19.26 -6.87 7.50
CA PRO A 206 18.86 -8.13 8.11
C PRO A 206 17.59 -7.97 8.94
N ILE A 207 16.66 -8.91 8.82
CA ILE A 207 15.45 -9.02 9.66
C ILE A 207 15.42 -10.40 10.33
N THR A 208 14.62 -10.53 11.38
CA THR A 208 14.33 -11.87 11.93
C THR A 208 13.60 -12.66 10.87
N THR A 209 14.15 -13.83 10.53
CA THR A 209 13.62 -14.70 9.49
C THR A 209 12.17 -15.06 9.79
N TRP A 210 11.26 -14.71 8.89
CA TRP A 210 9.90 -15.19 8.93
C TRP A 210 9.82 -16.56 8.26
N ALA A 211 8.85 -17.37 8.70
CA ALA A 211 8.60 -18.66 8.07
C ALA A 211 7.93 -18.48 6.71
N SER A 212 8.14 -19.46 5.82
CA SER A 212 7.52 -19.60 4.48
C SER A 212 6.15 -18.95 4.31
N ALA A 213 5.86 -18.45 3.10
CA ALA A 213 4.61 -17.79 2.73
C ALA A 213 3.37 -18.44 3.38
N ALA A 214 2.46 -17.58 3.86
CA ALA A 214 1.18 -17.98 4.39
C ALA A 214 0.35 -18.72 3.32
N GLY A 215 -0.62 -19.50 3.79
CA GLY A 215 -1.61 -20.13 2.93
C GLY A 215 -2.78 -19.19 2.65
N ALA A 216 -3.60 -19.57 1.67
CA ALA A 216 -4.87 -18.92 1.43
C ALA A 216 -5.69 -18.81 2.73
N ALA A 217 -6.28 -17.65 2.96
CA ALA A 217 -6.96 -17.31 4.20
C ALA A 217 -8.40 -17.88 4.20
N PRO A 218 -8.77 -18.72 5.18
CA PRO A 218 -10.13 -19.23 5.26
C PRO A 218 -11.14 -18.11 5.49
N GLN A 219 -12.35 -18.32 4.98
CA GLN A 219 -13.51 -17.46 5.25
C GLN A 219 -14.77 -18.32 5.43
N GLN A 220 -15.75 -17.80 6.15
CA GLN A 220 -17.02 -18.49 6.32
C GLN A 220 -17.78 -18.64 4.99
N GLY A 221 -18.23 -19.86 4.69
CA GLY A 221 -19.22 -20.11 3.65
C GLY A 221 -18.73 -20.00 2.20
N GLY A 222 -17.42 -19.92 1.96
CA GLY A 222 -16.83 -19.86 0.61
C GLY A 222 -15.45 -20.49 0.53
N ALA A 223 -14.81 -20.33 -0.64
CA ALA A 223 -13.44 -20.77 -0.84
C ALA A 223 -12.47 -19.89 -0.04
N ASP A 224 -11.28 -20.41 0.27
CA ASP A 224 -10.23 -19.59 0.90
C ASP A 224 -9.87 -18.41 -0.02
N LEU A 225 -9.68 -17.23 0.57
CA LEU A 225 -9.20 -16.06 -0.16
C LEU A 225 -7.71 -16.24 -0.44
N PRO A 226 -7.25 -15.94 -1.67
CA PRO A 226 -5.83 -15.99 -1.96
C PRO A 226 -5.11 -15.00 -1.06
N ASP A 227 -3.89 -15.37 -0.74
CA ASP A 227 -2.92 -14.47 -0.13
C ASP A 227 -1.75 -14.42 -1.12
N ASP A 228 -2.04 -14.03 -2.37
CA ASP A 228 -1.04 -13.99 -3.45
C ASP A 228 0.08 -12.97 -3.12
N ASP A 229 -0.16 -12.10 -2.14
CA ASP A 229 0.78 -11.17 -1.51
C ASP A 229 1.52 -11.74 -0.29
N ALA A 230 1.30 -13.02 0.05
CA ALA A 230 1.88 -13.68 1.22
C ALA A 230 3.40 -13.81 1.12
N GLY A 231 4.09 -13.19 2.08
CA GLY A 231 5.48 -13.48 2.39
C GLY A 231 6.47 -12.62 1.63
N PHE A 232 6.25 -12.23 0.39
CA PHE A 232 7.26 -11.46 -0.36
C PHE A 232 6.87 -10.00 -0.58
N VAL A 233 5.60 -9.65 -0.72
CA VAL A 233 5.22 -8.27 -1.04
C VAL A 233 5.25 -7.37 0.21
N LEU A 234 6.11 -6.35 0.18
CA LEU A 234 5.96 -5.20 1.09
C LEU A 234 4.75 -4.36 0.68
N GLN A 235 3.92 -3.98 1.64
CA GLN A 235 2.73 -3.16 1.40
C GLN A 235 3.04 -1.67 1.63
N LYS A 236 2.07 -0.87 2.09
CA LYS A 236 2.22 0.57 2.34
C LYS A 236 3.54 0.86 3.09
N THR A 237 4.37 1.67 2.46
CA THR A 237 5.70 2.02 2.96
C THR A 237 5.80 3.53 3.10
N THR A 238 5.99 4.01 4.33
CA THR A 238 5.93 5.43 4.67
C THR A 238 7.11 5.83 5.54
N GLN A 239 7.45 7.11 5.55
CA GLN A 239 8.43 7.68 6.47
C GLN A 239 7.83 8.85 7.23
N ARG A 240 8.05 8.85 8.54
CA ARG A 240 7.71 9.96 9.43
C ARG A 240 8.69 10.01 10.59
N ASN A 241 9.08 11.21 11.02
CA ASN A 241 9.99 11.40 12.15
C ASN A 241 11.31 10.63 11.99
N GLY A 242 11.82 10.54 10.76
CA GLY A 242 13.08 9.83 10.47
C GLY A 242 13.02 8.30 10.57
N VAL A 243 11.83 7.70 10.67
CA VAL A 243 11.63 6.25 10.70
C VAL A 243 10.81 5.82 9.50
N ILE A 244 11.29 4.80 8.77
CA ILE A 244 10.48 4.13 7.75
C ILE A 244 9.63 3.05 8.42
N TRP A 245 8.35 3.01 8.05
CA TRP A 245 7.37 2.01 8.41
C TRP A 245 6.93 1.25 7.18
N THR A 246 6.92 -0.07 7.26
CA THR A 246 6.33 -0.93 6.23
C THR A 246 5.77 -2.19 6.88
N ALA A 247 4.90 -2.88 6.17
CA ALA A 247 4.28 -4.11 6.66
C ALA A 247 4.18 -5.15 5.55
N GLN A 248 4.06 -6.41 5.95
CA GLN A 248 3.88 -7.53 5.03
C GLN A 248 3.05 -8.63 5.67
N THR A 249 2.41 -9.45 4.84
CA THR A 249 1.78 -10.70 5.27
C THR A 249 2.83 -11.80 5.37
N VAL A 250 2.79 -12.64 6.40
CA VAL A 250 3.66 -13.82 6.56
C VAL A 250 2.90 -14.99 7.17
N SER A 251 3.50 -16.19 7.21
CA SER A 251 2.96 -17.28 8.02
C SER A 251 3.22 -17.03 9.52
N ALA A 252 2.14 -16.90 10.29
CA ALA A 252 2.18 -16.79 11.75
C ALA A 252 2.46 -18.12 12.46
N THR A 253 2.33 -19.26 11.76
CA THR A 253 2.46 -20.60 12.38
C THR A 253 3.86 -21.19 12.26
N GLY A 254 4.79 -20.49 11.58
CA GLY A 254 6.11 -21.05 11.33
C GLY A 254 6.15 -22.05 10.16
N MET A 255 5.01 -22.33 9.50
CA MET A 255 4.87 -23.39 8.49
C MET A 255 4.42 -22.84 7.13
N SER A 256 4.83 -23.52 6.05
CA SER A 256 4.43 -23.15 4.68
C SER A 256 2.96 -23.44 4.48
N GLY A 257 2.22 -22.49 3.90
CA GLY A 257 0.77 -22.60 3.81
C GLY A 257 0.07 -22.45 5.17
N GLY A 258 0.79 -21.93 6.18
CA GLY A 258 0.26 -21.67 7.51
C GLY A 258 -0.68 -20.47 7.55
N ARG A 259 -1.35 -20.30 8.70
CA ARG A 259 -2.25 -19.16 8.92
C ARG A 259 -1.50 -17.84 8.77
N ALA A 260 -2.10 -16.90 8.04
CA ALA A 260 -1.50 -15.60 7.80
C ALA A 260 -1.42 -14.76 9.09
N GLY A 261 -0.35 -13.99 9.21
CA GLY A 261 -0.14 -12.95 10.20
C GLY A 261 0.52 -11.74 9.57
N VAL A 262 0.58 -10.65 10.33
CA VAL A 262 1.16 -9.39 9.88
C VAL A 262 2.50 -9.17 10.57
N ILE A 263 3.51 -8.79 9.79
CA ILE A 263 4.73 -8.17 10.33
C ILE A 263 4.73 -6.68 10.01
N VAL A 264 5.06 -5.87 11.01
CA VAL A 264 5.36 -4.44 10.84
C VAL A 264 6.84 -4.19 11.14
N TYR A 265 7.52 -3.47 10.26
CA TYR A 265 8.92 -3.08 10.43
C TYR A 265 9.07 -1.60 10.71
N LYS A 266 9.95 -1.26 11.64
CA LYS A 266 10.54 0.08 11.82
C LYS A 266 11.98 0.04 11.34
N ILE A 267 12.35 0.93 10.44
CA ILE A 267 13.67 0.97 9.81
C ILE A 267 14.29 2.35 10.00
N ASN A 268 15.59 2.39 10.29
CA ASN A 268 16.37 3.61 10.29
C ASN A 268 16.96 3.81 8.88
N PRO A 269 16.44 4.76 8.08
CA PRO A 269 16.90 5.00 6.72
C PRO A 269 18.33 5.54 6.65
N THR A 270 18.76 6.31 7.65
CA THR A 270 20.10 6.93 7.67
C THR A 270 21.18 5.91 7.97
N ALA A 271 20.94 5.01 8.93
CA ALA A 271 21.87 3.95 9.28
C ALA A 271 21.73 2.72 8.36
N GLY A 272 20.61 2.58 7.65
CA GLY A 272 20.31 1.38 6.87
C GLY A 272 20.16 0.15 7.75
N THR A 273 19.44 0.27 8.88
CA THR A 273 19.30 -0.80 9.87
C THR A 273 17.85 -0.99 10.31
N LEU A 274 17.51 -2.23 10.71
CA LEU A 274 16.25 -2.53 11.36
C LEU A 274 16.27 -1.93 12.77
N ILE A 275 15.25 -1.14 13.12
CA ILE A 275 15.02 -0.68 14.49
C ILE A 275 14.31 -1.79 15.26
N LYS A 276 13.17 -2.27 14.73
CA LYS A 276 12.37 -3.34 15.34
C LYS A 276 11.39 -3.93 14.32
N GLN A 277 11.01 -5.18 14.53
CA GLN A 277 9.86 -5.78 13.86
C GLN A 277 8.84 -6.26 14.89
N TYR A 278 7.57 -6.22 14.53
CA TYR A 278 6.45 -6.64 15.36
C TYR A 278 5.63 -7.68 14.62
N GLU A 279 5.23 -8.73 15.32
CA GLU A 279 4.34 -9.76 14.80
C GLU A 279 2.96 -9.58 15.40
N ILE A 280 1.95 -9.56 14.55
CA ILE A 280 0.54 -9.49 14.93
C ILE A 280 -0.13 -10.71 14.32
N SER A 281 -0.67 -11.57 15.17
CA SER A 281 -1.33 -12.80 14.75
C SER A 281 -2.44 -13.16 15.72
N ASP A 282 -3.33 -14.03 15.27
CA ASP A 282 -4.36 -14.65 16.10
C ASP A 282 -4.22 -16.16 16.07
N SER A 283 -4.81 -16.84 17.05
CA SER A 283 -4.82 -18.30 17.14
C SER A 283 -5.79 -18.97 16.17
N THR A 284 -6.80 -18.24 15.69
CA THR A 284 -7.91 -18.73 14.87
C THR A 284 -8.09 -17.98 13.55
N LEU A 285 -7.83 -16.66 13.53
CA LEU A 285 -7.98 -15.81 12.36
C LEU A 285 -6.67 -15.65 11.59
N SER A 286 -6.77 -15.61 10.26
CA SER A 286 -5.71 -15.15 9.36
C SER A 286 -5.72 -13.63 9.32
N TYR A 287 -4.56 -12.99 9.50
CA TYR A 287 -4.37 -11.55 9.30
C TYR A 287 -3.46 -11.31 8.09
N TYR A 288 -3.94 -10.54 7.11
CA TYR A 288 -3.29 -10.40 5.81
C TYR A 288 -3.59 -9.05 5.14
N VAL A 289 -2.74 -8.70 4.18
CA VAL A 289 -2.75 -7.45 3.40
C VAL A 289 -2.70 -6.23 4.33
N PRO A 290 -1.60 -6.06 5.08
CA PRO A 290 -1.50 -4.96 6.03
C PRO A 290 -1.15 -3.64 5.36
N ALA A 291 -1.58 -2.54 5.96
CA ALA A 291 -1.03 -1.22 5.67
C ALA A 291 -0.81 -0.43 6.96
N VAL A 292 0.41 0.06 7.14
CA VAL A 292 0.83 0.77 8.36
C VAL A 292 1.03 2.26 8.06
N VAL A 293 0.53 3.10 8.96
CA VAL A 293 0.74 4.54 8.92
C VAL A 293 1.07 5.10 10.31
N PRO A 294 2.21 5.78 10.48
CA PRO A 294 2.55 6.47 11.73
C PRO A 294 1.86 7.84 11.84
N ASP A 295 1.55 8.24 13.08
CA ASP A 295 1.11 9.58 13.43
C ASP A 295 2.30 10.51 13.74
N SER A 296 2.04 11.80 13.94
CA SER A 296 3.10 12.80 14.23
C SER A 296 3.75 12.63 15.60
N ALA A 297 3.10 11.95 16.55
CA ALA A 297 3.60 11.67 17.88
C ALA A 297 4.44 10.38 17.96
N GLY A 298 4.54 9.64 16.85
CA GLY A 298 5.27 8.38 16.76
C GLY A 298 4.45 7.13 17.11
N ASN A 299 3.16 7.27 17.41
CA ASN A 299 2.24 6.13 17.41
C ASN A 299 1.96 5.72 15.96
N ALA A 300 1.26 4.60 15.76
CA ALA A 300 0.85 4.18 14.42
C ALA A 300 -0.46 3.39 14.47
N ALA A 301 -1.08 3.22 13.32
CA ALA A 301 -2.10 2.19 13.10
C ALA A 301 -1.65 1.28 11.97
N VAL A 302 -1.97 -0.01 12.08
CA VAL A 302 -1.89 -0.96 10.97
C VAL A 302 -3.27 -1.55 10.73
N VAL A 303 -3.81 -1.34 9.54
CA VAL A 303 -5.06 -1.96 9.07
C VAL A 303 -4.71 -3.25 8.34
N PHE A 304 -5.58 -4.26 8.40
CA PHE A 304 -5.43 -5.53 7.69
C PHE A 304 -6.79 -6.22 7.53
N THR A 305 -6.87 -7.18 6.62
CA THR A 305 -8.00 -8.12 6.57
C THR A 305 -7.87 -9.14 7.69
N ALA A 306 -8.97 -9.49 8.33
CA ALA A 306 -9.08 -10.67 9.18
C ALA A 306 -10.20 -11.60 8.69
N SER A 307 -9.90 -12.89 8.59
CA SER A 307 -10.90 -13.90 8.23
C SER A 307 -10.57 -15.26 8.84
N GLY A 308 -11.56 -16.15 8.90
CA GLY A 308 -11.36 -17.54 9.34
C GLY A 308 -12.51 -18.44 8.90
N ALA A 309 -12.42 -19.74 9.17
CA ALA A 309 -13.44 -20.70 8.73
C ALA A 309 -14.86 -20.40 9.24
N ASN A 310 -14.96 -19.65 10.36
CA ASN A 310 -16.22 -19.22 10.97
C ASN A 310 -16.37 -17.68 10.99
N SER A 311 -15.62 -16.96 10.17
CA SER A 311 -15.67 -15.49 10.10
C SER A 311 -15.52 -15.03 8.65
N PHE A 312 -16.41 -14.17 8.19
CA PHE A 312 -16.25 -13.51 6.90
C PHE A 312 -15.01 -12.59 6.92
N ALA A 313 -14.50 -12.24 5.74
CA ALA A 313 -13.44 -11.25 5.63
C ALA A 313 -13.93 -9.89 6.14
N SER A 314 -13.28 -9.40 7.19
CA SER A 314 -13.58 -8.17 7.92
C SER A 314 -12.35 -7.26 7.92
N ILE A 315 -12.55 -5.97 8.14
CA ILE A 315 -11.47 -4.98 8.24
C ILE A 315 -11.15 -4.79 9.73
N PHE A 316 -9.90 -5.06 10.10
CA PHE A 316 -9.38 -4.91 11.46
C PHE A 316 -8.25 -3.88 11.46
N TYR A 317 -7.96 -3.33 12.64
CA TYR A 317 -6.75 -2.56 12.84
C TYR A 317 -6.14 -2.80 14.21
N ALA A 318 -4.82 -2.65 14.32
CA ALA A 318 -4.11 -2.60 15.58
C ALA A 318 -3.38 -1.25 15.71
N ARG A 319 -3.33 -0.72 16.94
CA ARG A 319 -2.67 0.54 17.26
C ARG A 319 -1.30 0.26 17.87
N TYR A 320 -0.27 0.94 17.40
CA TYR A 320 1.05 0.95 18.03
C TYR A 320 1.13 2.12 19.02
N GLU A 321 1.46 1.83 20.26
CA GLU A 321 1.71 2.82 21.30
C GLU A 321 3.21 3.08 21.44
N ALA A 322 3.65 4.28 21.08
CA ALA A 322 5.08 4.62 21.09
C ALA A 322 5.72 4.51 22.48
N ALA A 323 4.99 4.91 23.52
CA ALA A 323 5.47 4.89 24.91
C ALA A 323 5.68 3.47 25.46
N ALA A 324 4.86 2.52 25.01
CA ALA A 324 4.93 1.12 25.43
C ALA A 324 5.71 0.23 24.43
N ASP A 325 6.05 0.77 23.26
CA ASP A 325 6.76 0.09 22.18
C ASP A 325 6.14 -1.27 21.80
N LYS A 326 4.81 -1.29 21.67
CA LYS A 326 3.99 -2.47 21.36
C LYS A 326 2.74 -2.11 20.56
N PHE A 327 2.18 -3.11 19.89
CA PHE A 327 0.82 -3.05 19.35
C PHE A 327 -0.21 -3.52 20.39
N ASP A 328 -1.37 -2.87 20.40
CA ASP A 328 -2.55 -3.33 21.13
C ASP A 328 -3.18 -4.57 20.46
N LEU A 329 -4.14 -5.19 21.15
CA LEU A 329 -5.00 -6.19 20.50
C LEU A 329 -5.76 -5.56 19.33
N PRO A 330 -5.96 -6.29 18.22
CA PRO A 330 -6.73 -5.79 17.08
C PRO A 330 -8.18 -5.45 17.43
N TYR A 331 -8.70 -4.40 16.80
CA TYR A 331 -10.09 -3.96 16.87
C TYR A 331 -10.75 -4.09 15.50
N VAL A 332 -12.05 -4.38 15.48
CA VAL A 332 -12.83 -4.42 14.24
C VAL A 332 -13.17 -3.01 13.80
N VAL A 333 -12.84 -2.68 12.55
CA VAL A 333 -13.26 -1.45 11.87
C VAL A 333 -14.61 -1.67 11.17
N ALA A 334 -14.74 -2.78 10.45
CA ALA A 334 -15.97 -3.15 9.75
C ALA A 334 -16.09 -4.67 9.65
N GLU A 335 -17.24 -5.19 10.08
CA GLU A 335 -17.55 -6.63 9.97
C GLU A 335 -17.99 -7.01 8.55
N GLY A 336 -17.43 -8.10 8.05
CA GLY A 336 -17.91 -8.78 6.86
C GLY A 336 -19.23 -9.50 7.13
N THR A 337 -20.15 -9.46 6.17
CA THR A 337 -21.48 -10.07 6.29
C THR A 337 -21.74 -11.14 5.24
N THR A 338 -20.80 -11.36 4.33
CA THR A 338 -20.93 -12.32 3.23
C THR A 338 -19.54 -12.81 2.80
N THR A 339 -19.50 -13.97 2.15
CA THR A 339 -18.31 -14.48 1.49
C THR A 339 -18.05 -13.72 0.18
N TYR A 340 -16.80 -13.66 -0.26
CA TYR A 340 -16.41 -13.28 -1.61
C TYR A 340 -15.83 -14.48 -2.35
N ASN A 341 -16.27 -14.70 -3.58
CA ASN A 341 -15.71 -15.65 -4.53
C ASN A 341 -15.50 -14.92 -5.85
N SER A 342 -14.49 -15.30 -6.63
CA SER A 342 -14.33 -14.69 -7.95
C SER A 342 -15.51 -15.04 -8.87
N PRO A 343 -15.94 -14.13 -9.76
CA PRO A 343 -16.78 -14.52 -10.90
C PRO A 343 -16.19 -15.72 -11.65
N ALA A 344 -17.07 -16.60 -12.16
CA ALA A 344 -16.64 -17.81 -12.86
C ALA A 344 -15.68 -17.49 -14.03
N GLY A 345 -14.54 -18.17 -14.06
CA GLY A 345 -13.50 -17.98 -15.09
C GLY A 345 -12.49 -16.86 -14.79
N GLN A 346 -12.60 -16.21 -13.63
CA GLN A 346 -11.65 -15.21 -13.15
C GLN A 346 -10.86 -15.74 -11.94
N GLY A 347 -9.61 -15.29 -11.76
CA GLY A 347 -8.86 -15.48 -10.50
C GLY A 347 -9.49 -14.65 -9.37
N ILE A 348 -9.30 -15.03 -8.11
CA ILE A 348 -9.87 -14.27 -6.99
C ILE A 348 -9.10 -12.95 -6.85
N ALA A 349 -9.73 -11.84 -7.25
CA ALA A 349 -9.17 -10.50 -7.10
C ALA A 349 -9.57 -9.93 -5.73
N TRP A 350 -8.78 -10.26 -4.71
CA TRP A 350 -8.88 -9.75 -3.34
C TRP A 350 -7.47 -9.50 -2.82
N GLY A 351 -7.24 -8.37 -2.16
CA GLY A 351 -6.02 -8.11 -1.40
C GLY A 351 -5.12 -7.00 -1.95
N ASP A 352 -5.45 -6.34 -3.05
CA ASP A 352 -4.56 -5.30 -3.60
C ASP A 352 -4.78 -3.90 -3.00
N TYR A 353 -5.90 -3.71 -2.28
CA TYR A 353 -6.47 -2.38 -2.02
C TYR A 353 -6.57 -1.97 -0.54
N PHE A 354 -5.74 -2.53 0.35
CA PHE A 354 -5.56 -1.98 1.70
C PHE A 354 -4.41 -0.98 1.73
N ASP A 355 -4.63 0.13 2.41
CA ASP A 355 -3.70 1.25 2.59
C ASP A 355 -4.23 2.14 3.76
N ALA A 356 -3.43 3.08 4.23
CA ALA A 356 -3.74 3.97 5.34
C ALA A 356 -3.01 5.30 5.17
N ALA A 357 -3.63 6.39 5.62
CA ALA A 357 -3.09 7.74 5.47
C ALA A 357 -3.29 8.57 6.75
N PRO A 358 -2.38 9.50 7.07
CA PRO A 358 -2.62 10.45 8.17
C PRO A 358 -3.82 11.34 7.87
N ASP A 359 -4.57 11.73 8.90
CA ASP A 359 -5.43 12.91 8.79
C ASP A 359 -4.53 14.15 8.83
N VAL A 360 -4.40 14.84 7.69
CA VAL A 360 -3.49 15.98 7.54
C VAL A 360 -3.88 17.19 8.38
N THR A 361 -5.10 17.20 8.93
CA THR A 361 -5.57 18.25 9.84
C THR A 361 -5.41 17.88 11.31
N SER A 362 -5.10 16.61 11.63
CA SER A 362 -5.10 16.07 12.99
C SER A 362 -3.91 15.14 13.23
N GLY A 363 -2.99 15.55 14.11
CA GLY A 363 -1.73 14.82 14.33
C GLY A 363 -1.82 13.44 14.98
N ASN A 364 -3.01 13.01 15.43
CA ASN A 364 -3.32 11.74 16.09
C ASN A 364 -4.52 10.98 15.47
N LEU A 365 -5.00 11.41 14.30
CA LEU A 365 -6.04 10.71 13.55
C LEU A 365 -5.45 10.16 12.25
N VAL A 366 -5.95 9.00 11.84
CA VAL A 366 -5.56 8.35 10.60
C VAL A 366 -6.79 7.81 9.90
N TRP A 367 -6.74 7.81 8.57
CA TRP A 367 -7.68 7.15 7.70
C TRP A 367 -7.18 5.75 7.38
N LEU A 368 -8.05 4.77 7.58
CA LEU A 368 -7.86 3.40 7.18
C LEU A 368 -8.81 3.10 6.03
N HIS A 369 -8.39 2.29 5.07
CA HIS A 369 -9.32 1.70 4.12
C HIS A 369 -9.04 0.20 3.90
N GLY A 370 -10.03 -0.50 3.41
CA GLY A 370 -9.91 -1.92 3.09
C GLY A 370 -11.08 -2.41 2.24
N GLU A 371 -10.89 -3.58 1.66
CA GLU A 371 -11.91 -4.27 0.88
C GLU A 371 -12.90 -4.98 1.81
N LEU A 372 -14.19 -4.87 1.48
CA LEU A 372 -15.25 -5.59 2.17
C LEU A 372 -16.20 -6.21 1.15
N ALA A 373 -16.47 -7.50 1.28
CA ALA A 373 -17.43 -8.20 0.45
C ALA A 373 -18.84 -7.63 0.67
N VAL A 374 -19.53 -7.30 -0.42
CA VAL A 374 -20.94 -6.85 -0.41
C VAL A 374 -21.88 -7.82 -1.12
N SER A 375 -21.32 -8.72 -1.91
CA SER A 375 -21.98 -9.88 -2.50
C SER A 375 -20.96 -10.99 -2.66
N THR A 376 -21.41 -12.16 -3.13
CA THR A 376 -20.52 -13.30 -3.41
C THR A 376 -19.52 -13.05 -4.53
N THR A 377 -19.65 -11.98 -5.31
CA THR A 377 -18.78 -11.68 -6.46
C THR A 377 -18.38 -10.21 -6.54
N THR A 378 -18.65 -9.43 -5.50
CA THR A 378 -18.38 -8.00 -5.47
C THR A 378 -17.89 -7.59 -4.10
N TRP A 379 -16.74 -6.94 -4.05
CA TRP A 379 -16.26 -6.19 -2.90
C TRP A 379 -16.42 -4.69 -3.14
N GLN A 380 -16.33 -3.92 -2.07
CA GLN A 380 -16.27 -2.47 -2.09
C GLN A 380 -15.22 -1.99 -1.11
N MET A 381 -14.62 -0.85 -1.42
CA MET A 381 -13.82 -0.14 -0.45
C MET A 381 -14.69 0.37 0.71
N ARG A 382 -14.14 0.28 1.92
CA ARG A 382 -14.65 0.91 3.13
C ARG A 382 -13.53 1.70 3.76
N ALA A 383 -13.82 2.94 4.13
CA ALA A 383 -12.88 3.82 4.81
C ALA A 383 -13.40 4.16 6.21
N ALA A 384 -12.51 4.30 7.16
CA ALA A 384 -12.80 4.72 8.53
C ALA A 384 -11.71 5.65 9.04
N ARG A 385 -12.09 6.57 9.94
CA ARG A 385 -11.14 7.41 10.66
C ARG A 385 -10.99 6.90 12.09
N VAL A 386 -9.77 6.66 12.53
CA VAL A 386 -9.46 6.16 13.87
C VAL A 386 -8.41 7.03 14.57
N LYS A 387 -8.36 6.89 15.89
CA LYS A 387 -7.33 7.51 16.74
C LYS A 387 -6.12 6.60 16.90
N THR A 388 -4.93 7.19 16.91
CA THR A 388 -3.65 6.51 17.17
C THR A 388 -3.14 6.72 18.59
N ASP A 389 -3.69 7.68 19.33
CA ASP A 389 -3.44 7.82 20.75
C ASP A 389 -4.26 6.81 21.57
N ALA A 390 -3.82 6.57 22.81
CA ALA A 390 -4.52 5.64 23.68
C ALA A 390 -5.93 6.16 23.94
N PRO A 391 -6.96 5.30 23.96
CA PRO A 391 -8.29 5.72 24.38
C PRO A 391 -8.16 6.32 25.79
N THR A 392 -8.49 7.60 25.90
CA THR A 392 -8.59 8.26 27.20
C THR A 392 -9.79 7.65 27.89
N LEU A 393 -9.55 6.85 28.93
CA LEU A 393 -10.58 6.43 29.87
C LEU A 393 -11.15 7.70 30.51
N HIS A 394 -12.26 8.20 29.97
CA HIS A 394 -13.07 9.20 30.65
C HIS A 394 -13.76 8.52 31.83
N CYS A 395 -13.04 8.41 32.95
CA CYS A 395 -13.66 8.12 34.22
C CYS A 395 -14.41 9.40 34.63
N THR A 396 -15.67 9.56 34.20
CA THR A 396 -16.55 10.51 34.87
C THR A 396 -16.64 10.07 36.31
N ALA A 397 -16.10 10.88 37.22
CA ALA A 397 -16.29 10.70 38.65
C ALA A 397 -17.77 10.93 39.01
N GLN A 398 -18.63 9.98 38.67
CA GLN A 398 -19.82 9.74 39.46
C GLN A 398 -19.35 8.96 40.68
N SER A 399 -19.68 9.49 41.85
CA SER A 399 -19.40 8.93 43.16
C SER A 399 -19.64 7.42 43.20
N LEU A 400 -18.58 6.64 43.12
CA LEU A 400 -18.62 5.22 43.43
C LEU A 400 -18.65 5.09 44.96
N PRO A 401 -19.64 4.39 45.54
CA PRO A 401 -19.52 3.93 46.93
C PRO A 401 -18.24 3.09 47.04
N ALA A 402 -17.47 3.28 48.10
CA ALA A 402 -16.21 2.58 48.31
C ALA A 402 -16.38 1.05 48.16
N GLY A 403 -15.65 0.44 47.22
CA GLY A 403 -15.51 -1.02 47.16
C GLY A 403 -15.73 -1.73 45.83
N VAL A 404 -15.90 -1.06 44.68
CA VAL A 404 -16.04 -1.76 43.38
C VAL A 404 -14.76 -1.61 42.56
N SER A 405 -14.06 -2.71 42.33
CA SER A 405 -13.00 -2.84 41.33
C SER A 405 -13.63 -2.90 39.94
N CYS A 406 -13.17 -2.06 39.01
CA CYS A 406 -13.53 -2.18 37.60
C CYS A 406 -12.86 -3.43 37.03
N GLU A 407 -13.64 -4.40 36.56
CA GLU A 407 -13.15 -5.45 35.66
C GLU A 407 -13.07 -4.90 34.24
N ALA A 408 -11.99 -5.25 33.54
CA ALA A 408 -11.76 -4.88 32.15
C ALA A 408 -12.78 -5.59 31.24
N GLY A 409 -13.45 -4.81 30.38
CA GLY A 409 -14.31 -5.29 29.30
C GLY A 409 -13.89 -4.66 27.99
#